data_AF-A0A1I0XCS4-F1
#
_entry.id   AF-A0A1I0XCS4-F1
#
_cell.length_a   1.000
_cell.length_b   1.000
_cell.length_c   1.000
_cell.angle_alpha   90.00
_cell.angle_beta   90.00
_cell.angle_gamma   90.00
#
_symmetry.space_group_name_H-M   'P 1'
#
loop_
_entity.id
_entity.type
_entity.pdbx_description
1 polymer ?
#
loop_
_entity_poly.entity_id
_entity_poly.type
_entity_poly.pdbx_seq_one_letter_code
_entity_poly.pdbx_strand_id
1 'polypeptide(L)'
;MSTPLDTTPDPSTDAPPTAPPAPERDLAQLGLAAALVVVGAYTFYEATTLRIGFGDPVGPRLFPYAIGAVTVVLGLLLVLATFRGDVPQAEGGEDVDLRQPADWVTVLKLVGVLLFTALTVSFLGWAVSGAVLFVGSAWALGSRTLVRDVLVGIVMSVSSWYFFHEVLGVILPAGILDGVL
;
A
#
# COMPACT_ATOMS: atom_id res chain seq x y z
N MET A 1 -20.98 -46.09 63.57
CA MET A 1 -19.61 -45.84 63.07
C MET A 1 -19.72 -44.59 62.22
N SER A 2 -19.44 -43.45 62.85
CA SER A 2 -19.81 -42.11 62.37
C SER A 2 -18.58 -41.47 61.74
N THR A 3 -18.54 -41.39 60.42
CA THR A 3 -17.47 -40.69 59.70
C THR A 3 -17.73 -39.18 59.76
N PRO A 4 -16.81 -38.35 60.28
CA PRO A 4 -17.00 -36.90 60.26
C PRO A 4 -16.80 -36.39 58.82
N LEU A 5 -17.74 -35.57 58.34
CA LEU A 5 -17.56 -34.78 57.12
C LEU A 5 -16.55 -33.67 57.41
N ASP A 6 -15.38 -33.80 56.81
CA ASP A 6 -14.33 -32.79 56.80
C ASP A 6 -14.79 -31.61 55.92
N THR A 7 -15.45 -30.63 56.54
CA THR A 7 -15.68 -29.31 55.94
C THR A 7 -14.41 -28.48 56.05
N THR A 8 -13.41 -28.82 55.25
CA THR A 8 -12.33 -27.87 54.94
C THR A 8 -12.87 -26.91 53.86
N PRO A 9 -12.96 -25.60 54.11
CA PRO A 9 -13.32 -24.63 53.08
C PRO A 9 -12.22 -24.63 52.01
N ASP A 10 -12.59 -24.87 50.75
CA ASP A 10 -11.68 -24.74 49.60
C ASP A 10 -11.22 -23.28 49.50
N PRO A 11 -9.92 -22.96 49.72
CA PRO A 11 -9.43 -21.59 49.72
C PRO A 11 -9.33 -20.98 48.32
N SER A 12 -9.79 -21.66 47.27
CA SER A 12 -9.60 -21.21 45.87
C SER A 12 -10.74 -20.37 45.28
N THR A 13 -11.82 -20.08 46.02
CA THR A 13 -12.99 -19.35 45.46
C THR A 13 -12.93 -17.81 45.56
N ASP A 14 -11.98 -17.21 46.27
CA ASP A 14 -11.88 -15.75 46.43
C ASP A 14 -10.61 -15.14 45.82
N ALA A 15 -10.24 -15.54 44.60
CA ALA A 15 -9.32 -14.72 43.82
C ALA A 15 -10.11 -13.48 43.32
N PRO A 16 -9.78 -12.25 43.75
CA PRO A 16 -10.46 -11.06 43.26
C PRO A 16 -10.32 -11.01 41.72
N PRO A 17 -11.36 -10.57 40.99
CA PRO A 17 -11.27 -10.40 39.55
C PRO A 17 -10.06 -9.51 39.25
N THR A 18 -9.08 -10.08 38.53
CA THR A 18 -7.86 -9.40 38.14
C THR A 18 -8.28 -8.10 37.45
N ALA A 19 -7.91 -6.97 38.04
CA ALA A 19 -8.27 -5.66 37.51
C ALA A 19 -7.85 -5.61 36.02
N PRO A 20 -8.72 -5.11 35.11
CA PRO A 20 -8.38 -5.02 33.71
C PRO A 20 -7.06 -4.24 33.57
N PRO A 21 -6.11 -4.71 32.74
CA PRO A 21 -4.85 -4.02 32.55
C PRO A 21 -5.14 -2.58 32.14
N ALA A 22 -4.46 -1.64 32.80
CA ALA A 22 -4.55 -0.22 32.50
C ALA A 22 -4.32 0.02 31.00
N PRO A 23 -4.92 1.07 30.41
CA PRO A 23 -4.79 1.35 28.99
C PRO A 23 -3.34 1.72 28.69
N GLU A 24 -2.52 0.72 28.36
CA GLU A 24 -1.24 0.96 27.73
C GLU A 24 -1.58 1.62 26.40
N ARG A 25 -1.27 2.92 26.32
CA ARG A 25 -1.29 3.64 25.04
C ARG A 25 -0.56 2.78 24.05
N ASP A 26 -1.21 2.45 22.94
CA ASP A 26 -0.65 1.57 21.94
C ASP A 26 0.60 2.23 21.34
N LEU A 27 1.76 1.90 21.93
CA LEU A 27 3.06 2.43 21.53
C LEU A 27 3.40 1.99 20.10
N ALA A 28 2.86 0.85 19.65
CA ALA A 28 3.02 0.39 18.28
C ALA A 28 2.21 1.26 17.31
N GLN A 29 0.96 1.59 17.65
CA GLN A 29 0.14 2.53 16.86
C GLN A 29 0.77 3.93 16.81
N LEU A 30 1.29 4.42 17.93
CA LEU A 30 1.99 5.71 17.95
C LEU A 30 3.29 5.66 17.14
N GLY A 31 4.02 4.54 17.20
CA GLY A 31 5.21 4.29 16.39
C GLY A 31 4.91 4.29 14.89
N LEU A 32 3.84 3.60 14.46
CA LEU A 32 3.36 3.59 13.07
C LEU A 32 2.95 5.00 12.62
N ALA A 33 2.20 5.72 13.45
CA ALA A 33 1.77 7.09 13.15
C ALA A 33 2.97 8.03 13.00
N ALA A 34 3.95 7.93 13.88
CA ALA A 34 5.20 8.69 13.78
C ALA A 34 5.97 8.34 12.50
N ALA A 35 6.08 7.06 12.15
CA ALA A 35 6.71 6.62 10.92
C ALA A 35 6.03 7.20 9.68
N LEU A 36 4.69 7.18 9.62
CA LEU A 36 3.92 7.78 8.52
C LEU A 36 4.18 9.29 8.41
N VAL A 37 4.15 10.01 9.53
CA VAL A 37 4.44 11.46 9.53
C VAL A 37 5.86 11.74 9.05
N VAL A 38 6.85 10.98 9.53
CA VAL A 38 8.26 11.15 9.12
C VAL A 38 8.44 10.87 7.63
N VAL A 39 7.91 9.74 7.13
CA VAL A 39 8.01 9.36 5.72
C VAL A 39 7.27 10.39 4.84
N GLY A 40 6.05 10.76 5.20
CA GLY A 40 5.27 11.75 4.45
C GLY A 40 5.95 13.12 4.41
N ALA A 41 6.49 13.58 5.55
CA ALA A 41 7.22 14.86 5.63
C ALA A 41 8.52 14.81 4.82
N TYR A 42 9.24 13.68 4.85
CA TYR A 42 10.43 13.48 4.04
C TYR A 42 10.11 13.52 2.55
N THR A 43 9.07 12.80 2.10
CA THR A 43 8.62 12.83 0.70
C THR A 43 8.17 14.23 0.28
N PHE A 44 7.45 14.95 1.14
CA PHE A 44 7.05 16.33 0.88
C PHE A 44 8.27 17.26 0.77
N TYR A 45 9.25 17.12 1.66
CA TYR A 45 10.49 17.88 1.61
C TYR A 45 11.27 17.57 0.32
N GLU A 46 11.41 16.29 -0.03
CA GLU A 46 12.07 15.87 -1.26
C GLU A 46 11.42 16.52 -2.50
N ALA A 47 10.08 16.56 -2.54
CA ALA A 47 9.31 17.24 -3.58
C ALA A 47 9.71 18.71 -3.78
N THR A 48 10.09 19.42 -2.71
CA THR A 48 10.57 20.82 -2.78
C THR A 48 11.93 20.97 -3.46
N THR A 49 12.75 19.92 -3.39
CA THR A 49 14.13 19.93 -3.90
C THR A 49 14.25 19.51 -5.37
N LEU A 50 13.21 18.89 -5.94
CA LEU A 50 13.19 18.51 -7.37
C LEU A 50 13.36 19.76 -8.24
N ARG A 51 14.33 19.80 -9.15
CA ARG A 51 14.46 20.94 -10.09
C ARG A 51 13.53 20.72 -11.29
N ILE A 52 12.73 21.73 -11.64
CA ILE A 52 11.84 21.71 -12.81
C ILE A 52 12.43 22.51 -13.97
N GLY A 53 12.17 22.05 -15.19
CA GLY A 53 12.37 22.83 -16.41
C GLY A 53 11.37 24.00 -16.48
N PHE A 54 11.74 25.08 -17.16
CA PHE A 54 10.87 26.24 -17.34
C PHE A 54 9.67 25.90 -18.23
N GLY A 55 8.43 26.13 -17.78
CA GLY A 55 7.24 26.19 -18.65
C GLY A 55 5.99 25.41 -18.24
N ASP A 56 6.04 24.51 -17.24
CA ASP A 56 4.88 23.67 -16.91
C ASP A 56 3.95 24.30 -15.84
N PRO A 57 2.64 24.49 -16.14
CA PRO A 57 1.66 24.97 -15.15
C PRO A 57 1.47 24.03 -13.96
N VAL A 58 1.59 22.71 -14.20
CA VAL A 58 1.52 21.63 -13.21
C VAL A 58 2.70 20.69 -13.46
N GLY A 59 3.81 20.92 -12.77
CA GLY A 59 5.02 20.11 -12.93
C GLY A 59 4.95 18.76 -12.21
N PRO A 60 5.93 17.86 -12.46
CA PRO A 60 5.99 16.51 -11.86
C PRO A 60 5.99 16.48 -10.33
N ARG A 61 6.24 17.63 -9.69
CA ARG A 61 6.22 17.80 -8.24
C ARG A 61 4.83 17.64 -7.62
N LEU A 62 3.75 17.83 -8.39
CA LEU A 62 2.38 17.73 -7.88
C LEU A 62 2.13 16.36 -7.22
N PHE A 63 2.60 15.30 -7.87
CA PHE A 63 2.42 13.93 -7.40
C PHE A 63 3.09 13.66 -6.03
N PRO A 64 4.41 13.87 -5.83
CA PRO A 64 5.04 13.66 -4.53
C PRO A 64 4.55 14.65 -3.47
N TYR A 65 4.17 15.88 -3.83
CA TYR A 65 3.52 16.80 -2.88
C TYR A 65 2.19 16.27 -2.37
N ALA A 66 1.31 15.80 -3.27
CA ALA A 66 0.01 15.27 -2.90
C ALA A 66 0.14 14.04 -2.00
N ILE A 67 1.00 13.09 -2.35
CA ILE A 67 1.22 11.87 -1.56
C ILE A 67 1.84 12.20 -0.20
N GLY A 68 2.88 13.05 -0.17
CA GLY A 68 3.52 13.49 1.06
C GLY A 68 2.51 14.17 2.00
N ALA A 69 1.71 15.10 1.47
CA ALA A 69 0.69 15.81 2.23
C ALA A 69 -0.39 14.86 2.77
N VAL A 70 -0.94 13.98 1.94
CA VAL A 70 -1.96 13.00 2.37
C VAL A 70 -1.40 12.07 3.44
N THR A 71 -0.17 11.56 3.26
CA THR A 71 0.48 10.67 4.23
C THR A 71 0.69 11.37 5.57
N VAL A 72 1.15 12.63 5.57
CA VAL A 72 1.27 13.43 6.80
C VAL A 72 -0.09 13.64 7.46
N VAL A 73 -1.12 14.01 6.69
CA VAL A 73 -2.47 14.20 7.22
C VAL A 73 -2.99 12.92 7.86
N LEU A 74 -2.88 11.77 7.18
CA LEU A 74 -3.30 10.48 7.72
C LEU A 74 -2.51 10.10 8.98
N GLY A 75 -1.20 10.32 8.99
CA GLY A 75 -0.36 10.09 10.17
C GLY A 75 -0.76 10.96 11.36
N LEU A 76 -1.04 12.25 11.13
CA LEU A 76 -1.52 13.17 12.17
C LEU A 76 -2.92 12.78 12.67
N LEU A 77 -3.83 12.41 11.77
CA LEU A 77 -5.16 11.91 12.14
C LEU A 77 -5.05 10.64 13.00
N LEU A 78 -4.12 9.74 12.68
CA LEU A 78 -3.86 8.54 13.48
C LEU A 78 -3.34 8.90 14.88
N VAL A 79 -2.40 9.84 15.01
CA VAL A 79 -1.95 10.35 16.32
C VAL A 79 -3.13 10.91 17.13
N LEU A 80 -4.00 11.70 16.49
CA LEU A 80 -5.20 12.24 17.15
C LEU A 80 -6.16 11.13 17.58
N ALA A 81 -6.36 10.10 16.76
CA ALA A 81 -7.20 8.95 17.09
C ALA A 81 -6.63 8.18 18.30
N THR A 82 -5.33 7.90 18.31
CA THR A 82 -4.65 7.25 19.45
C THR A 82 -4.80 8.07 20.73
N PHE A 83 -4.65 9.40 20.67
CA PHE A 83 -4.86 10.25 21.85
C PHE A 83 -6.31 10.33 22.31
N ARG A 84 -7.28 10.13 21.42
CA ARG A 84 -8.71 10.00 21.76
C ARG A 84 -9.05 8.65 22.40
N GLY A 85 -8.08 7.75 22.53
CA GLY A 85 -8.27 6.41 23.08
C GLY A 85 -8.91 5.45 22.06
N ASP A 86 -8.80 5.76 20.77
CA ASP A 86 -9.25 4.86 19.72
C ASP A 86 -8.27 3.70 19.63
N VAL A 87 -8.73 2.53 20.07
CA VAL A 87 -7.96 1.30 20.04
C VAL A 87 -8.27 0.64 18.70
N PRO A 88 -7.25 0.37 17.85
CA PRO A 88 -7.46 -0.36 16.62
C PRO A 88 -8.16 -1.66 16.98
N GLN A 89 -9.37 -1.88 16.45
CA GLN A 89 -9.86 -3.24 16.39
C GLN A 89 -8.84 -3.97 15.54
N ALA A 90 -8.28 -5.07 16.04
CA ALA A 90 -7.59 -5.99 15.17
C ALA A 90 -8.62 -6.43 14.14
N GLU A 91 -8.62 -5.79 12.96
CA GLU A 91 -9.23 -6.37 11.78
C GLU A 91 -8.62 -7.75 11.71
N GLY A 92 -9.45 -8.77 11.93
CA GLY A 92 -9.05 -10.15 11.74
C GLY A 92 -8.59 -10.22 10.30
N GLY A 93 -7.28 -10.07 10.10
CA GLY A 93 -6.68 -9.94 8.78
C GLY A 93 -7.22 -11.08 7.96
N GLU A 94 -7.83 -10.75 6.81
CA GLU A 94 -8.42 -11.65 5.83
C GLU A 94 -7.75 -13.03 5.88
N ASP A 95 -8.31 -13.93 6.70
CA ASP A 95 -7.76 -15.24 7.11
C ASP A 95 -6.26 -15.42 6.81
N VAL A 96 -5.40 -14.53 7.35
CA VAL A 96 -3.97 -14.55 7.03
C VAL A 96 -3.36 -15.70 7.81
N ASP A 97 -3.48 -16.90 7.26
CA ASP A 97 -2.76 -18.06 7.76
C ASP A 97 -1.28 -17.82 7.53
N LEU A 98 -0.57 -17.37 8.57
CA LEU A 98 0.88 -17.17 8.57
C LEU A 98 1.66 -18.45 8.24
N ARG A 99 0.99 -19.62 8.20
CA ARG A 99 1.56 -20.90 7.79
C ARG A 99 1.38 -21.17 6.29
N GLN A 100 0.55 -20.39 5.59
CA GLN A 100 0.42 -20.49 4.15
C GLN A 100 1.66 -19.85 3.49
N PRO A 101 2.45 -20.61 2.72
CA PRO A 101 3.62 -20.07 2.06
C PRO A 101 3.20 -19.06 1.00
N ALA A 102 3.97 -17.98 0.87
CA ALA A 102 3.78 -17.02 -0.21
C ALA A 102 3.83 -17.72 -1.58
N ASP A 103 2.96 -17.33 -2.51
CA ASP A 103 2.99 -17.82 -3.89
C ASP A 103 4.16 -17.18 -4.65
N TRP A 104 5.36 -17.72 -4.41
CA TRP A 104 6.60 -17.29 -5.05
C TRP A 104 6.56 -17.41 -6.57
N VAL A 105 5.74 -18.32 -7.12
CA VAL A 105 5.59 -18.47 -8.57
C VAL A 105 4.88 -17.25 -9.15
N THR A 106 3.78 -16.83 -8.53
CA THR A 106 3.07 -15.61 -8.94
C THR A 106 3.93 -14.37 -8.75
N VAL A 107 4.64 -14.26 -7.62
CA VAL A 107 5.61 -13.18 -7.40
C VAL A 107 6.66 -13.14 -8.51
N LEU A 108 7.26 -14.28 -8.85
CA LEU A 108 8.30 -14.34 -9.89
C LEU A 108 7.76 -14.00 -11.28
N LYS A 109 6.52 -14.39 -11.60
CA LYS A 109 5.85 -13.97 -12.85
C LYS A 109 5.68 -12.45 -12.89
N LEU A 110 5.18 -11.84 -11.82
CA LEU A 110 4.99 -10.39 -11.73
C LEU A 110 6.32 -9.65 -11.87
N VAL A 111 7.37 -10.12 -11.19
CA VAL A 111 8.73 -9.59 -11.34
C VAL A 111 9.21 -9.73 -12.78
N GLY A 112 8.98 -10.87 -13.43
CA GLY A 112 9.34 -11.08 -14.83
C GLY A 112 8.63 -10.10 -15.78
N VAL A 113 7.32 -9.89 -15.60
CA VAL A 113 6.53 -8.93 -16.37
C VAL A 113 7.03 -7.50 -16.14
N LEU A 114 7.32 -7.14 -14.90
CA LEU A 114 7.87 -5.83 -14.54
C LEU A 114 9.23 -5.59 -15.18
N LEU A 115 10.15 -6.57 -15.08
CA LEU A 115 11.48 -6.48 -15.68
C LEU A 115 11.40 -6.39 -17.20
N PHE A 116 10.56 -7.21 -17.85
CA PHE A 116 10.31 -7.13 -19.29
C PHE A 116 9.82 -5.73 -19.67
N THR A 117 8.86 -5.19 -18.92
CA THR A 117 8.34 -3.83 -19.14
C THR A 117 9.45 -2.79 -18.99
N ALA A 118 10.21 -2.83 -17.89
CA ALA A 118 11.27 -1.87 -17.59
C ALA A 118 12.41 -1.90 -18.63
N LEU A 119 12.76 -3.07 -19.15
CA LEU A 119 13.80 -3.22 -20.18
C LEU A 119 13.31 -2.77 -21.56
N THR A 120 12.00 -2.87 -21.82
CA THR A 120 11.43 -2.68 -23.15
C THR A 120 10.79 -1.29 -23.31
N VAL A 121 10.49 -0.57 -22.22
CA VAL A 121 9.78 0.72 -22.23
C VAL A 121 10.48 1.80 -23.04
N SER A 122 11.81 1.82 -23.07
CA SER A 122 12.57 2.78 -23.86
C SER A 122 12.42 2.55 -25.36
N PHE A 123 12.25 1.30 -25.78
CA PHE A 123 12.10 0.92 -27.18
C PHE A 123 10.63 0.93 -27.62
N LEU A 124 9.73 0.25 -26.90
CA LEU A 124 8.31 0.13 -27.25
C LEU A 124 7.48 1.37 -26.93
N GLY A 125 7.94 2.18 -25.97
CA GLY A 125 7.19 3.32 -25.45
C GLY A 125 6.17 2.93 -24.39
N TRP A 126 5.73 3.91 -23.61
CA TRP A 126 4.85 3.70 -22.45
C TRP A 126 3.50 3.10 -22.83
N ALA A 127 2.88 3.52 -23.93
CA ALA A 127 1.54 3.04 -24.29
C ALA A 127 1.51 1.51 -24.54
N VAL A 128 2.53 0.97 -25.20
CA VAL A 128 2.62 -0.48 -25.47
C VAL A 128 3.15 -1.23 -24.25
N SER A 129 4.24 -0.74 -23.64
CA SER A 129 4.82 -1.38 -22.46
C SER A 129 3.88 -1.39 -21.25
N GLY A 130 3.11 -0.32 -21.04
CA GLY A 130 2.07 -0.24 -20.02
C GLY A 130 0.94 -1.25 -20.28
N ALA A 131 0.52 -1.42 -21.54
CA ALA A 131 -0.49 -2.42 -21.86
C ALA A 131 0.03 -3.83 -21.56
N VAL A 132 1.27 -4.14 -21.92
CA VAL A 132 1.92 -5.41 -21.56
C VAL A 132 2.03 -5.59 -20.05
N LEU A 133 2.37 -4.54 -19.31
CA LEU A 133 2.44 -4.57 -17.85
C LEU A 133 1.08 -4.95 -17.24
N PHE A 134 0.00 -4.29 -17.66
CA PHE A 134 -1.34 -4.54 -17.11
C PHE A 134 -1.90 -5.91 -17.52
N VAL A 135 -1.74 -6.30 -18.79
CA VAL A 135 -2.16 -7.63 -19.28
C VAL A 135 -1.33 -8.74 -18.62
N GLY A 136 -0.02 -8.56 -18.55
CA GLY A 136 0.90 -9.51 -17.95
C GLY A 136 0.65 -9.67 -16.45
N SER A 137 0.27 -8.59 -15.76
CA SER A 137 -0.12 -8.63 -14.34
C SER A 137 -1.43 -9.40 -14.15
N ALA A 138 -2.45 -9.13 -14.96
CA ALA A 138 -3.72 -9.87 -14.93
C ALA A 138 -3.52 -11.37 -15.21
N TRP A 139 -2.65 -11.70 -16.18
CA TRP A 139 -2.26 -13.07 -16.47
C TRP A 139 -1.49 -13.73 -15.32
N ALA A 140 -0.53 -13.03 -14.71
CA ALA A 140 0.25 -13.54 -13.58
C ALA A 140 -0.65 -13.85 -12.38
N LEU A 141 -1.68 -13.04 -12.16
CA LEU A 141 -2.72 -13.22 -11.13
C LEU A 141 -3.74 -14.31 -11.48
N GLY A 142 -3.59 -15.00 -12.62
CA GLY A 142 -4.40 -16.16 -12.97
C GLY A 142 -5.68 -15.87 -13.75
N SER A 143 -5.81 -14.68 -14.34
CA SER A 143 -6.94 -14.39 -15.24
C SER A 143 -7.00 -15.39 -16.39
N ARG A 144 -8.21 -15.86 -16.68
CA ARG A 144 -8.50 -16.81 -17.77
C ARG A 144 -9.13 -16.14 -18.99
N THR A 145 -9.39 -14.83 -18.93
CA THR A 145 -10.12 -14.09 -19.97
C THR A 145 -9.20 -13.10 -20.67
N LEU A 146 -8.30 -13.60 -21.51
CA LEU A 146 -7.26 -12.81 -22.16
C LEU A 146 -7.80 -11.61 -22.96
N VAL A 147 -8.98 -11.74 -23.60
CA VAL A 147 -9.61 -10.64 -24.34
C VAL A 147 -9.98 -9.47 -23.42
N ARG A 148 -10.55 -9.78 -22.24
CA ARG A 148 -10.88 -8.76 -21.24
C ARG A 148 -9.61 -8.12 -20.70
N ASP A 149 -8.58 -8.93 -20.43
CA ASP A 149 -7.32 -8.44 -19.90
C ASP A 149 -6.64 -7.48 -20.87
N VAL A 150 -6.62 -7.82 -22.17
CA VAL A 150 -6.09 -6.95 -23.24
C VAL A 150 -6.86 -5.64 -23.31
N LEU A 151 -8.19 -5.68 -23.30
CA LEU A 151 -9.01 -4.46 -23.32
C LEU A 151 -8.73 -3.57 -22.09
N VAL A 152 -8.76 -4.16 -20.88
CA VAL A 152 -8.48 -3.43 -19.64
C VAL A 152 -7.06 -2.90 -19.64
N GLY A 153 -6.08 -3.68 -20.11
CA GLY A 153 -4.69 -3.27 -20.16
C GLY A 153 -4.42 -2.12 -21.11
N ILE A 154 -5.05 -2.12 -22.30
CA ILE A 154 -4.97 -0.99 -23.24
C ILE A 154 -5.61 0.26 -22.62
N VAL A 155 -6.80 0.13 -22.05
CA VAL A 155 -7.50 1.26 -21.41
C VAL A 155 -6.65 1.83 -20.27
N MET A 156 -6.17 0.99 -19.35
CA MET A 156 -5.34 1.42 -18.23
C MET A 156 -4.02 2.05 -18.69
N SER A 157 -3.40 1.52 -19.73
CA SER A 157 -2.17 2.07 -20.30
C SER A 157 -2.37 3.46 -20.88
N VAL A 158 -3.38 3.63 -21.74
CA VAL A 158 -3.69 4.91 -22.37
C VAL A 158 -4.17 5.94 -21.32
N SER A 159 -5.02 5.53 -20.39
CA SER A 159 -5.44 6.41 -19.28
C SER A 159 -4.26 6.85 -18.42
N SER A 160 -3.33 5.95 -18.12
CA SER A 160 -2.11 6.29 -17.38
C SER A 160 -1.23 7.24 -18.19
N TRP A 161 -1.06 7.00 -19.49
CA TRP A 161 -0.30 7.90 -20.37
C TRP A 161 -0.88 9.32 -20.32
N TYR A 162 -2.19 9.47 -20.49
CA TYR A 162 -2.86 10.77 -20.45
C TYR A 162 -2.73 11.44 -19.09
N PHE A 163 -2.86 10.67 -18.00
CA PHE A 163 -2.66 11.18 -16.65
C PHE A 163 -1.24 11.75 -16.45
N PHE A 164 -0.21 11.00 -16.82
CA PHE A 164 1.16 11.45 -16.63
C PHE A 164 1.55 12.58 -17.61
N HIS A 165 1.13 12.49 -18.87
CA HIS A 165 1.45 13.47 -19.89
C HIS A 165 0.70 14.79 -19.67
N GLU A 166 -0.63 14.75 -19.57
CA GLU A 166 -1.47 15.96 -19.54
C GLU A 166 -1.66 16.52 -18.13
N VAL A 167 -1.77 15.67 -17.10
CA VAL A 167 -2.02 16.14 -15.72
C VAL A 167 -0.73 16.49 -15.00
N LEU A 168 0.35 15.74 -15.25
CA LEU A 168 1.62 15.89 -14.54
C LEU A 168 2.74 16.51 -15.39
N GLY A 169 2.54 16.72 -16.69
CA GLY A 169 3.56 17.28 -17.60
C GLY A 169 4.77 16.37 -17.79
N VAL A 170 4.63 15.06 -17.57
CA VAL A 170 5.74 14.10 -17.66
C VAL A 170 5.88 13.60 -19.09
N ILE A 171 7.05 13.85 -19.69
CA ILE A 171 7.39 13.31 -21.01
C ILE A 171 7.68 11.81 -20.88
N LEU A 172 6.72 11.00 -21.34
CA LEU A 172 6.85 9.54 -21.38
C LEU A 172 7.51 9.12 -22.70
N PRO A 173 8.32 8.04 -22.72
CA PRO A 173 8.90 7.53 -23.95
C PRO A 173 7.80 7.14 -24.95
N ALA A 174 7.82 7.76 -26.14
CA ALA A 174 6.92 7.39 -27.24
C ALA A 174 7.35 6.06 -27.89
N GLY A 175 8.66 5.75 -27.87
CA GLY A 175 9.21 4.51 -28.40
C GLY A 175 8.92 4.34 -29.89
N ILE A 176 8.40 3.18 -30.30
CA ILE A 176 8.02 2.91 -31.71
C ILE A 176 6.86 3.83 -32.18
N LEU A 177 6.11 4.44 -31.26
CA LEU A 177 5.01 5.35 -31.57
C LEU A 177 5.47 6.81 -31.72
N ASP A 178 6.77 7.07 -31.73
CA ASP A 178 7.35 8.40 -31.94
C ASP A 178 6.90 8.97 -33.30
N GLY A 179 6.04 9.99 -33.28
CA GLY A 179 5.41 10.62 -34.45
C GLY A 179 3.91 10.32 -34.67
N VAL A 180 3.29 9.43 -33.89
CA VAL A 180 1.82 9.19 -33.90
C VAL A 180 1.14 9.75 -32.65
N LEU A 181 1.87 9.79 -31.53
CA LEU A 181 1.50 10.44 -30.26
C LEU A 181 2.32 11.73 -30.11
#